data_AF-A0A0J1BMI0-F1
#
_entry.id   AF-A0A0J1BMI0-F1
#
_cell.length_a   1.000
_cell.length_b   1.000
_cell.length_c   1.000
_cell.angle_alpha   90.00
_cell.angle_beta   90.00
_cell.angle_gamma   90.00
#
_symmetry.space_group_name_H-M   'P 1'
#
loop_
_entity.id
_entity.type
_entity.pdbx_description
1 polymer ?
#
loop_
_entity_poly.entity_id
_entity_poly.type
_entity_poly.pdbx_seq_one_letter_code
_entity_poly.pdbx_strand_id
1 'polypeptide(L)'
;MYQHDWILDLADRLSDGPDGGPITRRVVGVGIAAVVCLHGLRCCLVQRATTINLAHRGQMSPMFWKEYNGTPAITFGVLLICVSLFIHFRWYWGNHKRLQYHYEIPTAISIVASIVAMTVHFWTVWKWT
;
A
#
# COMPACT_ATOMS: atom_id res chain seq x y z
N MET A 1 -21.02 14.81 11.19
CA MET A 1 -19.75 15.54 11.42
C MET A 1 -18.74 14.75 12.27
N TYR A 2 -18.84 13.40 12.36
CA TYR A 2 -17.93 12.54 13.14
C TYR A 2 -17.24 11.44 12.30
N GLN A 3 -17.60 11.31 11.02
CA GLN A 3 -17.18 10.18 10.18
C GLN A 3 -15.88 10.46 9.40
N HIS A 4 -15.30 11.66 9.51
CA HIS A 4 -14.03 12.00 8.85
C HIS A 4 -12.86 12.08 9.82
N ASP A 5 -13.11 12.33 11.10
CA ASP A 5 -12.06 12.47 12.10
C ASP A 5 -11.27 11.17 12.28
N TRP A 6 -11.92 10.01 12.21
CA TRP A 6 -11.22 8.72 12.33
C TRP A 6 -10.33 8.40 11.11
N ILE A 7 -10.68 8.89 9.91
CA ILE A 7 -9.86 8.68 8.71
C ILE A 7 -8.61 9.56 8.79
N LEU A 8 -8.80 10.81 9.21
CA LEU A 8 -7.70 11.75 9.39
C LEU A 8 -6.78 11.31 10.55
N ASP A 9 -7.33 10.88 11.68
CA ASP A 9 -6.57 10.35 12.81
C ASP A 9 -5.82 9.06 12.45
N LEU A 10 -6.44 8.17 11.67
CA LEU A 10 -5.77 6.98 11.16
C LEU A 10 -4.64 7.34 10.18
N ALA A 11 -4.86 8.32 9.31
CA ALA A 11 -3.85 8.80 8.37
C ALA A 11 -2.67 9.45 9.10
N ASP A 12 -2.94 10.26 10.13
CA ASP A 12 -1.91 10.88 10.97
C ASP A 12 -1.10 9.80 11.73
N ARG A 13 -1.78 8.83 12.34
CA ARG A 13 -1.12 7.69 13.01
C ARG A 13 -0.26 6.86 12.06
N LEU A 14 -0.74 6.60 10.85
CA LEU A 14 0.04 5.89 9.81
C LEU A 14 1.20 6.74 9.30
N SER A 15 1.05 8.06 9.28
CA SER A 15 2.08 9.02 8.85
C SER A 15 3.21 9.14 9.87
N ASP A 16 2.90 9.10 11.17
CA ASP A 16 3.88 9.20 12.27
C ASP A 16 4.69 7.92 12.47
N GLY A 17 4.18 6.78 11.98
CA GLY A 17 4.83 5.48 12.06
C GLY A 17 4.70 4.85 13.45
N PRO A 18 5.30 3.66 13.67
CA PRO A 18 5.10 2.91 14.90
C PRO A 18 5.66 3.64 16.13
N ASP A 19 4.86 3.67 17.19
CA ASP A 19 5.26 4.11 18.52
C ASP A 19 6.30 3.13 19.07
N GLY A 20 7.55 3.58 19.13
CA GLY A 20 8.67 2.76 19.58
C GLY A 20 10.00 3.47 19.39
N GLY A 21 11.02 2.97 20.09
CA GLY A 21 12.38 3.48 19.97
C GLY A 21 12.93 3.39 18.54
N PRO A 22 14.10 4.00 18.28
CA PRO A 22 14.71 4.07 16.94
C PRO A 22 14.97 2.70 16.30
N ILE A 23 15.08 1.63 17.10
CA ILE A 23 15.24 0.25 16.60
C ILE A 23 13.92 -0.27 16.03
N THR A 24 12.81 -0.11 16.75
CA THR A 24 11.48 -0.57 16.33
C THR A 24 11.08 0.06 14.99
N ARG A 25 11.30 1.38 14.87
CA ARG A 25 11.01 2.12 13.63
C ARG A 25 11.83 1.64 12.43
N ARG A 26 13.09 1.25 12.63
CA ARG A 26 13.93 0.67 11.57
C ARG A 26 13.48 -0.73 11.17
N VAL A 27 13.21 -1.59 12.14
CA VAL A 27 12.75 -2.97 11.89
C VAL A 27 11.41 -2.94 11.16
N VAL A 28 10.49 -2.07 11.55
CA VAL A 28 9.19 -1.92 10.90
C VAL A 28 9.34 -1.30 9.50
N GLY A 29 10.07 -0.18 9.38
CA GLY A 29 10.26 0.50 8.09
C GLY A 29 11.03 -0.31 7.05
N VAL A 30 11.90 -1.24 7.46
CA VAL A 30 12.59 -2.16 6.54
C VAL A 30 11.87 -3.49 6.40
N GLY A 31 11.46 -4.09 7.51
CA GLY A 31 10.84 -5.41 7.55
C GLY A 31 9.45 -5.44 6.93
N ILE A 32 8.56 -4.55 7.36
CA ILE A 32 7.20 -4.47 6.78
C ILE A 32 7.29 -4.06 5.31
N ALA A 33 8.14 -3.08 4.97
CA ALA A 33 8.38 -2.73 3.58
C ALA A 33 8.85 -3.94 2.76
N ALA A 34 9.88 -4.67 3.21
CA ALA A 34 10.39 -5.83 2.48
C ALA A 34 9.32 -6.89 2.25
N VAL A 35 8.51 -7.21 3.28
CA VAL A 35 7.43 -8.19 3.16
C VAL A 35 6.38 -7.73 2.13
N VAL A 36 5.94 -6.48 2.22
CA VAL A 36 4.94 -5.92 1.29
C VAL A 36 5.49 -5.84 -0.13
N CYS A 37 6.75 -5.45 -0.31
CA CYS A 37 7.42 -5.39 -1.61
C CYS A 37 7.54 -6.78 -2.24
N LEU A 38 8.01 -7.78 -1.48
CA LEU A 38 8.13 -9.16 -1.95
C LEU A 38 6.78 -9.74 -2.34
N HIS A 39 5.73 -9.42 -1.57
CA HIS A 39 4.37 -9.82 -1.92
C HIS A 39 3.89 -9.14 -3.22
N GLY A 40 4.13 -7.83 -3.38
CA GLY A 40 3.79 -7.10 -4.59
C GLY A 40 4.52 -7.65 -5.82
N LEU A 41 5.83 -7.91 -5.70
CA LEU A 41 6.63 -8.56 -6.73
C LEU A 41 6.10 -9.95 -7.09
N ARG A 42 5.74 -10.75 -6.09
CA ARG A 42 5.11 -12.06 -6.31
C ARG A 42 3.81 -11.92 -7.11
N CYS A 43 2.95 -10.95 -6.79
CA CYS A 43 1.73 -10.69 -7.55
C CYS A 43 2.02 -10.32 -9.01
N CYS A 44 3.06 -9.52 -9.26
CA CYS A 44 3.49 -9.17 -10.63
C CYS A 44 4.05 -10.37 -11.41
N LEU A 45 4.85 -11.22 -10.76
CA LEU A 45 5.51 -12.37 -11.41
C LEU A 45 4.56 -13.55 -11.63
N VAL A 46 3.77 -13.91 -10.62
CA VAL A 46 2.82 -15.03 -10.67
C VAL A 46 1.53 -14.62 -11.38
N GLN A 47 1.30 -13.30 -11.54
CA GLN A 47 0.08 -12.74 -12.10
C GLN A 47 -1.19 -13.23 -11.40
N ARG A 48 -1.09 -13.44 -10.08
CA ARG A 48 -2.15 -13.97 -9.22
C ARG A 48 -2.19 -13.17 -7.92
N ALA A 49 -3.36 -12.63 -7.60
CA ALA A 49 -3.57 -11.84 -6.39
C ALA A 49 -4.93 -12.17 -5.77
N THR A 50 -4.95 -12.39 -4.46
CA THR A 50 -6.20 -12.49 -3.69
C THR A 50 -6.52 -11.11 -3.13
N THR A 51 -7.61 -10.50 -3.60
CA THR A 51 -8.01 -9.16 -3.16
C THR A 51 -9.48 -9.16 -2.73
N ILE A 52 -9.94 -8.04 -2.17
CA ILE A 52 -11.33 -7.88 -1.72
C ILE A 52 -12.25 -7.97 -2.94
N ASN A 53 -13.31 -8.76 -2.81
CA ASN A 53 -14.30 -8.94 -3.86
C ASN A 53 -15.11 -7.66 -4.06
N LEU A 54 -14.71 -6.85 -5.03
CA LEU A 54 -15.36 -5.59 -5.41
C LEU A 54 -16.58 -5.81 -6.33
N ALA A 55 -17.23 -6.98 -6.30
CA ALA A 55 -18.30 -7.35 -7.22
C ALA A 55 -19.44 -6.31 -7.27
N HIS A 56 -19.58 -5.69 -8.44
CA HIS A 56 -20.54 -4.65 -8.72
C HIS A 56 -21.82 -5.24 -9.34
N ARG A 57 -22.70 -5.82 -8.52
CA ARG A 57 -24.08 -6.14 -8.96
C ARG A 57 -25.09 -6.38 -7.83
N GLY A 58 -24.98 -5.65 -6.71
CA GLY A 58 -25.95 -5.75 -5.61
C GLY A 58 -26.01 -7.11 -4.90
N GLN A 59 -25.21 -8.09 -5.34
CA GLN A 59 -25.02 -9.36 -4.68
C GLN A 59 -23.67 -9.33 -4.00
N MET A 60 -23.66 -9.21 -2.67
CA MET A 60 -22.52 -9.66 -1.88
C MET A 60 -22.28 -11.11 -2.27
N SER A 61 -21.25 -11.37 -3.06
CA SER A 61 -20.73 -12.73 -3.19
C SER A 61 -20.40 -13.19 -1.78
N PRO A 62 -20.79 -14.42 -1.38
CA PRO A 62 -20.55 -14.91 -0.02
C PRO A 62 -19.05 -15.01 0.33
N MET A 63 -18.16 -14.85 -0.66
CA MET A 63 -16.72 -14.89 -0.49
C MET A 63 -16.11 -13.48 -0.60
N PHE A 64 -15.67 -12.93 0.55
CA PHE A 64 -14.99 -11.64 0.68
C PHE A 64 -13.68 -11.59 -0.12
N TRP A 65 -13.03 -12.74 -0.28
CA TRP A 65 -11.78 -12.90 -0.99
C TRP A 65 -12.04 -13.39 -2.41
N LYS A 66 -11.64 -12.61 -3.41
CA LYS A 66 -11.65 -13.01 -4.82
C LYS A 66 -10.24 -13.09 -5.33
N GLU A 67 -9.96 -14.17 -6.04
CA GLU A 67 -8.70 -14.32 -6.74
C GLU A 67 -8.80 -13.68 -8.12
N TYR A 68 -7.89 -12.75 -8.39
CA TYR A 68 -7.72 -12.10 -9.66
C TYR A 68 -6.46 -12.64 -10.33
N ASN A 69 -6.57 -12.93 -11.63
CA ASN A 69 -5.47 -13.38 -12.47
C ASN A 69 -5.18 -12.34 -13.56
N GLY A 70 -3.94 -12.26 -14.02
CA GLY A 70 -3.53 -11.39 -15.13
C GLY A 70 -3.41 -9.92 -14.74
N THR A 71 -3.95 -9.02 -15.57
CA THR A 71 -3.75 -7.57 -15.43
C THR A 71 -4.15 -6.99 -14.07
N PRO A 72 -5.30 -7.35 -13.45
CA PRO A 72 -5.67 -6.83 -12.13
C PRO A 72 -4.71 -7.29 -11.02
N ALA A 73 -4.07 -8.45 -11.15
CA ALA A 73 -3.07 -8.93 -10.19
C ALA A 73 -1.75 -8.13 -10.29
N ILE A 74 -1.36 -7.77 -11.51
CA ILE A 74 -0.16 -6.94 -11.75
C ILE A 74 -0.38 -5.53 -11.18
N THR A 75 -1.53 -4.91 -11.47
CA THR A 75 -1.82 -3.55 -10.96
C THR A 75 -1.93 -3.51 -9.44
N PHE A 76 -2.47 -4.57 -8.83
CA PHE A 76 -2.44 -4.74 -7.37
C PHE A 76 -1.01 -4.90 -6.83
N GLY A 77 -0.17 -5.69 -7.51
CA GLY A 77 1.24 -5.85 -7.15
C GLY A 77 2.02 -4.54 -7.20
N VAL A 78 1.79 -3.72 -8.24
CA VAL A 78 2.38 -2.38 -8.37
C VAL A 78 1.92 -1.46 -7.23
N LEU A 79 0.62 -1.49 -6.88
CA LEU A 79 0.10 -0.74 -5.74
C LEU A 79 0.82 -1.13 -4.43
N LEU A 80 1.01 -2.43 -4.18
CA LEU A 80 1.74 -2.90 -2.99
C LEU A 80 3.19 -2.43 -2.98
N ILE A 81 3.87 -2.42 -4.14
CA ILE A 81 5.24 -1.90 -4.25
C ILE A 81 5.28 -0.40 -3.89
N CYS A 82 4.32 0.40 -4.39
CA CYS A 82 4.24 1.82 -4.04
C CYS A 82 4.00 2.03 -2.54
N VAL A 83 3.12 1.25 -1.92
CA VAL A 83 2.88 1.27 -0.48
C VAL A 83 4.14 0.86 0.30
N SER A 84 4.87 -0.16 -0.16
CA SER A 84 6.14 -0.54 0.44
C SER A 84 7.18 0.58 0.38
N LEU A 85 7.25 1.31 -0.74
CA LEU A 85 8.17 2.43 -0.89
C LEU A 85 7.80 3.56 0.07
N PHE A 86 6.51 3.84 0.24
CA PHE A 86 6.02 4.79 1.24
C PHE A 86 6.47 4.39 2.65
N ILE A 87 6.24 3.15 3.05
CA ILE A 87 6.66 2.62 4.36
C ILE A 87 8.18 2.77 4.54
N HIS A 88 8.96 2.44 3.51
CA HIS A 88 10.41 2.53 3.58
C HIS A 88 10.90 3.99 3.72
N PHE A 89 10.40 4.91 2.89
CA PHE A 89 10.85 6.30 2.93
C PHE A 89 10.32 7.03 4.16
N ARG A 90 9.03 6.87 4.49
CA ARG A 90 8.44 7.54 5.65
C ARG A 90 8.99 7.00 6.96
N TRP A 91 8.98 5.68 7.16
CA TRP A 91 9.29 5.09 8.47
C TRP A 91 10.77 4.75 8.64
N TYR A 92 11.52 4.42 7.59
CA TYR A 92 12.97 4.16 7.71
C TYR A 92 13.81 5.41 7.43
N TRP A 93 13.67 6.07 6.27
CA TRP A 93 14.51 7.25 5.96
C TRP A 93 14.22 8.43 6.88
N GLY A 94 12.94 8.70 7.19
CA GLY A 94 12.54 9.76 8.13
C GLY A 94 13.15 9.61 9.53
N ASN A 95 13.47 8.39 9.96
CA ASN A 95 14.07 8.09 11.26
C ASN A 95 15.59 7.88 11.21
N HIS A 96 16.21 7.97 10.04
CA HIS A 96 17.64 7.75 9.88
C HIS A 96 18.37 9.10 9.90
N LYS A 97 19.29 9.29 10.87
CA LYS A 97 20.00 10.56 11.15
C LYS A 97 20.54 11.29 9.90
N ARG A 98 20.98 10.55 8.88
CA ARG A 98 21.53 11.09 7.63
C ARG A 98 20.50 11.25 6.50
N LEU A 99 19.45 10.42 6.46
CA LEU A 99 18.48 10.38 5.35
C LEU A 99 17.20 11.18 5.65
N GLN A 100 17.00 11.59 6.91
CA GLN A 100 15.86 12.40 7.35
C GLN A 100 15.71 13.75 6.65
N TYR A 101 16.75 14.24 5.95
CA TYR A 101 16.68 15.49 5.19
C TYR A 101 16.10 15.31 3.78
N HIS A 102 16.01 14.06 3.30
CA HIS A 102 15.64 13.76 1.91
C HIS A 102 14.44 12.82 1.81
N TYR A 103 13.81 12.44 2.92
CA TYR A 103 12.71 11.47 2.93
C TYR A 103 11.39 12.04 2.38
N GLU A 104 11.16 13.36 2.44
CA GLU A 104 9.89 13.99 2.06
C GLU A 104 9.60 13.84 0.56
N ILE A 105 10.58 14.11 -0.30
CA ILE A 105 10.47 13.99 -1.76
C ILE A 105 10.08 12.56 -2.20
N PRO A 106 10.84 11.51 -1.86
CA PRO A 106 10.50 10.14 -2.25
C PRO A 106 9.22 9.64 -1.58
N THR A 107 8.88 10.13 -0.38
CA THR A 107 7.59 9.88 0.24
C THR A 107 6.45 10.48 -0.60
N ALA A 108 6.54 11.75 -1.00
CA ALA A 108 5.54 12.39 -1.85
C ALA A 108 5.38 11.66 -3.20
N ILE A 109 6.50 11.27 -3.83
CA ILE A 109 6.50 10.48 -5.06
C ILE A 109 5.78 9.14 -4.84
N SER A 110 6.04 8.45 -3.72
CA SER A 110 5.40 7.17 -3.41
C SER A 110 3.89 7.31 -3.17
N ILE A 111 3.43 8.42 -2.58
CA ILE A 111 2.01 8.72 -2.41
C ILE A 111 1.34 8.93 -3.76
N VAL A 112 1.91 9.79 -4.61
CA VAL A 112 1.37 10.07 -5.95
C VAL A 112 1.34 8.78 -6.78
N ALA A 113 2.41 8.00 -6.77
CA ALA A 113 2.47 6.70 -7.45
C ALA A 113 1.43 5.72 -6.92
N SER A 114 1.20 5.68 -5.60
CA SER A 114 0.16 4.84 -4.99
C SER A 114 -1.24 5.25 -5.43
N ILE A 115 -1.54 6.55 -5.50
CA ILE A 115 -2.84 7.06 -5.98
C ILE A 115 -3.05 6.64 -7.44
N VAL A 116 -2.06 6.85 -8.31
CA VAL A 116 -2.12 6.46 -9.72
C VAL A 116 -2.30 4.94 -9.85
N ALA A 117 -1.51 4.15 -9.13
CA ALA A 117 -1.60 2.68 -9.13
C ALA A 117 -2.97 2.20 -8.64
N MET A 118 -3.54 2.86 -7.63
CA MET A 118 -4.86 2.57 -7.10
C MET A 118 -5.96 2.89 -8.13
N THR A 119 -5.90 4.04 -8.80
CA THR A 119 -6.84 4.40 -9.86
C THR A 119 -6.76 3.42 -11.03
N VAL A 120 -5.55 3.06 -11.47
CA VAL A 120 -5.34 2.06 -12.51
C VAL A 120 -5.86 0.69 -12.07
N HIS A 121 -5.60 0.29 -10.82
CA HIS A 121 -6.09 -0.97 -10.29
C HIS A 121 -7.63 -1.03 -10.30
N PHE A 122 -8.30 0.00 -9.79
CA PHE A 122 -9.76 0.09 -9.83
C PHE A 122 -10.31 0.06 -11.24
N TRP A 123 -9.69 0.79 -12.17
CA TRP A 123 -10.10 0.75 -13.58
C TRP A 123 -9.92 -0.64 -14.19
N THR A 124 -8.82 -1.34 -13.88
CA THR A 124 -8.62 -2.71 -14.35
C THR A 124 -9.58 -3.70 -13.71
N VAL A 125 -9.89 -3.56 -12.42
CA VAL A 125 -10.88 -4.42 -11.78
C VAL A 125 -12.26 -4.16 -12.39
N TRP A 126 -12.64 -2.90 -12.58
CA TRP A 126 -13.92 -2.50 -13.19
C TRP A 126 -14.11 -3.06 -14.60
N LYS A 127 -13.07 -3.01 -15.45
CA LYS A 127 -13.15 -3.54 -16.81
C LYS A 127 -13.30 -5.08 -16.85
N TRP A 128 -12.87 -5.78 -15.80
CA TRP A 128 -12.79 -7.24 -15.74
C TRP A 128 -13.88 -7.88 -14.84
N THR A 129 -14.79 -7.06 -14.29
CA THR A 129 -16.01 -7.48 -13.59
C THR A 129 -17.23 -7.20 -14.44
#